data_AF-A0A8H7TZ38-F1
#
_entry.id   AF-A0A8H7TZ38-F1
#
_cell.length_a   1.000
_cell.length_b   1.000
_cell.length_c   1.000
_cell.angle_alpha   90.00
_cell.angle_beta   90.00
_cell.angle_gamma   90.00
#
_symmetry.space_group_name_H-M   'P 1'
#
loop_
_entity.id
_entity.type
_entity.pdbx_description
1 polymer ?
#
loop_
_entity_poly.entity_id
_entity_poly.type
_entity_poly.pdbx_seq_one_letter_code
_entity_poly.pdbx_strand_id
1 'polypeptide(L)'
;MTVRAMEDNRMLWRFSPSYLSRRMCELSEGFLAFPSRGWGIEIWRRASDVSVNTSSHSHTNVYAIPTPIKLSPVAALGFQLEEARSTAAEFPLRHSEEGLRGRYTPHAYIGAPHVGVVRMFRLRFPVLVLMSSQDDDALLLFDVRDGALLQRISFLDTDRIVGAPPNFALASILECVVMDLDVTESYISVCFPSAIVIVPRCEEVKPGTEDDSKTTRILVLAEDRPPQLYQAGWNWGNHLASAVRGWHRRRDISQG
;
A
#
# COMPACT_ATOMS: atom_id res chain seq x y z
N MET A 1 6.37 -10.75 -12.05
CA MET A 1 6.47 -9.38 -12.55
C MET A 1 7.60 -9.34 -13.56
N THR A 2 7.39 -8.66 -14.68
CA THR A 2 8.37 -8.45 -15.73
C THR A 2 8.45 -6.96 -16.00
N VAL A 3 9.65 -6.45 -16.25
CA VAL A 3 9.87 -5.09 -16.72
C VAL A 3 10.33 -5.16 -18.16
N ARG A 4 9.69 -4.34 -18.99
CA ARG A 4 9.97 -4.26 -20.42
C ARG A 4 10.25 -2.82 -20.81
N ALA A 5 11.13 -2.67 -21.79
CA ALA A 5 11.33 -1.41 -22.50
C ALA A 5 10.02 -1.02 -23.19
N MET A 6 9.66 0.26 -23.16
CA MET A 6 8.41 0.71 -23.78
C MET A 6 8.56 0.84 -25.30
N GLU A 7 9.75 1.19 -25.75
CA GLU A 7 10.09 1.47 -27.14
C GLU A 7 10.04 0.23 -28.05
N ASP A 8 10.48 -0.92 -27.53
CA ASP A 8 10.65 -2.15 -28.33
C ASP A 8 10.10 -3.40 -27.62
N ASN A 9 9.46 -3.25 -26.46
CA ASN A 9 8.90 -4.32 -25.66
C ASN A 9 9.93 -5.40 -25.22
N ARG A 10 11.23 -5.13 -25.34
CA ARG A 10 12.28 -6.07 -24.92
C ARG A 10 12.19 -6.26 -23.41
N MET A 11 12.45 -7.48 -22.94
CA MET A 11 12.51 -7.75 -21.52
C MET A 11 13.81 -7.20 -20.94
N LEU A 12 13.69 -6.30 -19.97
CA LEU A 12 14.83 -5.68 -19.28
C LEU A 12 15.17 -6.41 -17.99
N TRP A 13 14.15 -6.95 -17.33
CA TRP A 13 14.28 -7.57 -16.02
C TRP A 13 13.03 -8.38 -15.68
N ARG A 14 13.16 -9.47 -14.94
CA ARG A 14 12.01 -10.16 -14.35
C ARG A 14 12.42 -10.93 -13.12
N PHE A 15 11.46 -11.10 -12.21
CA PHE A 15 11.57 -12.16 -11.22
C PHE A 15 11.39 -13.53 -11.88
N SER A 16 11.99 -14.54 -11.26
CA SER A 16 11.74 -15.95 -11.52
C SER A 16 10.23 -16.21 -11.50
N PRO A 17 9.69 -17.02 -12.43
CA PRO A 17 8.25 -17.25 -12.55
C PRO A 17 7.60 -17.75 -11.25
N SER A 18 8.36 -18.47 -10.44
CA SER A 18 7.97 -19.03 -9.16
C SER A 18 8.38 -18.17 -7.97
N TYR A 19 8.83 -16.94 -8.13
CA TYR A 19 9.18 -16.10 -6.98
C TYR A 19 7.95 -15.38 -6.44
N LEU A 20 7.28 -14.61 -7.30
CA LEU A 20 6.13 -13.82 -6.92
C LEU A 20 4.83 -14.62 -6.94
N SER A 21 4.06 -14.54 -5.86
CA SER A 21 2.63 -14.88 -5.90
C SER A 21 1.89 -13.69 -6.51
N ARG A 22 0.99 -13.91 -7.50
CA ARG A 22 0.36 -12.85 -8.31
C ARG A 22 -0.63 -11.94 -7.54
N ARG A 23 -0.55 -11.84 -6.20
CA ARG A 23 -1.64 -11.31 -5.38
C ARG A 23 -1.57 -9.80 -5.12
N MET A 24 -0.39 -9.18 -5.09
CA MET A 24 -0.22 -7.72 -4.96
C MET A 24 1.21 -7.31 -5.28
N CYS A 25 1.39 -6.18 -5.94
CA CYS A 25 2.69 -5.58 -6.20
C CYS A 25 2.53 -4.07 -6.38
N GLU A 26 3.20 -3.30 -5.53
CA GLU A 26 3.16 -1.84 -5.49
C GLU A 26 4.47 -1.26 -6.01
N LEU A 27 4.38 -0.24 -6.86
CA LEU A 27 5.52 0.52 -7.35
C LEU A 27 5.32 1.98 -6.94
N SER A 28 6.22 2.51 -6.12
CA SER A 28 6.14 3.87 -5.60
C SER A 28 7.55 4.46 -5.44
N GLU A 29 7.79 5.65 -6.01
CA GLU A 29 9.03 6.43 -5.83
C GLU A 29 10.35 5.65 -6.06
N GLY A 30 10.34 4.70 -7.01
CA GLY A 30 11.52 3.87 -7.30
C GLY A 30 11.66 2.64 -6.39
N PHE A 31 10.72 2.42 -5.48
CA PHE A 31 10.60 1.20 -4.70
C PHE A 31 9.50 0.30 -5.21
N LEU A 32 9.78 -0.99 -5.16
CA LEU A 32 8.86 -2.06 -5.43
C LEU A 32 8.60 -2.80 -4.11
N ALA A 33 7.33 -2.94 -3.74
CA ALA A 33 6.93 -3.66 -2.54
C ALA A 33 5.90 -4.73 -2.86
N PHE A 34 6.03 -5.89 -2.22
CA PHE A 34 5.08 -7.00 -2.40
C PHE A 34 5.15 -7.99 -1.24
N PRO A 35 4.06 -8.75 -0.98
CA PRO A 35 4.06 -9.80 0.03
C PRO A 35 5.03 -10.93 -0.31
N SER A 36 5.85 -11.31 0.66
CA SER A 36 6.76 -12.44 0.56
C SER A 36 6.06 -13.77 0.81
N ARG A 37 6.66 -14.84 0.30
CA ARG A 37 6.33 -16.21 0.72
C ARG A 37 6.69 -16.48 2.18
N GLY A 38 7.67 -15.75 2.72
CA GLY A 38 8.14 -15.85 4.11
C GLY A 38 7.27 -15.14 5.14
N TRP A 39 6.05 -14.72 4.78
CA TRP A 39 5.11 -13.98 5.65
C TRP A 39 5.70 -12.63 6.09
N GLY A 40 5.65 -11.67 5.17
CA GLY A 40 6.20 -10.33 5.34
C GLY A 40 6.03 -9.51 4.06
N ILE A 41 6.61 -8.31 4.03
CA ILE A 41 6.72 -7.47 2.85
C ILE A 41 8.19 -7.41 2.41
N GLU A 42 8.43 -7.74 1.15
CA GLU A 42 9.71 -7.49 0.51
C GLU A 42 9.72 -6.10 -0.09
N ILE A 43 10.82 -5.39 0.09
CA ILE A 43 11.02 -4.05 -0.46
C ILE A 43 12.29 -4.09 -1.29
N TRP A 44 12.14 -3.71 -2.54
CA TRP A 44 13.20 -3.67 -3.54
C TRP A 44 13.34 -2.25 -4.06
N ARG A 45 14.55 -1.77 -4.23
CA ARG A 45 14.83 -0.41 -4.73
C ARG A 45 15.34 -0.47 -6.16
N ARG A 46 14.95 0.50 -6.98
CA ARG A 46 15.43 0.61 -8.36
C ARG A 46 16.94 0.78 -8.37
N ALA A 47 17.62 -0.03 -9.17
CA ALA A 47 19.09 -0.11 -9.20
C ALA A 47 19.75 1.23 -9.60
N SER A 48 19.15 1.98 -10.54
CA SER A 48 19.63 3.31 -10.97
C SER A 48 19.65 4.33 -9.83
N ASP A 49 18.78 4.16 -8.83
CA ASP A 49 18.65 5.12 -7.74
C ASP A 49 19.65 4.81 -6.61
N VAL A 50 20.34 3.66 -6.69
CA VAL A 50 21.42 3.26 -5.78
C VAL A 50 22.76 3.86 -6.21
N SER A 51 23.06 3.86 -7.51
CA SER A 51 24.35 4.33 -8.06
C SER A 51 24.52 5.85 -8.06
N VAL A 52 23.43 6.61 -8.09
CA VAL A 52 23.48 8.09 -8.02
C VAL A 52 23.90 8.55 -6.61
N ASN A 53 23.43 7.87 -5.56
CA ASN A 53 23.69 8.26 -4.17
C ASN A 53 25.17 8.10 -3.73
N THR A 54 25.98 7.33 -4.46
CA THR A 54 27.41 7.16 -4.14
C THR A 54 28.31 8.23 -4.80
N SER A 55 27.80 9.01 -5.75
CA SER A 55 28.61 9.94 -6.56
C SER A 55 28.33 11.42 -6.27
N SER A 56 27.20 11.78 -5.65
CA SER A 56 26.84 13.17 -5.36
C SER A 56 26.92 13.49 -3.86
N HIS A 57 28.13 13.73 -3.35
CA HIS A 57 28.34 14.40 -2.06
C HIS A 57 28.13 15.91 -2.19
N SER A 58 26.87 16.34 -2.35
CA SER A 58 26.51 17.77 -2.28
C SER A 58 25.35 18.01 -1.31
N HIS A 59 25.69 18.45 -0.10
CA HIS A 59 25.00 19.49 0.69
C HIS A 59 23.52 19.39 1.09
N THR A 60 22.92 18.21 1.16
CA THR A 60 21.73 18.02 2.02
C THR A 60 21.86 16.77 2.85
N ASN A 61 21.84 16.95 4.17
CA ASN A 61 22.12 15.99 5.23
C ASN A 61 21.01 14.92 5.40
N VAL A 62 20.52 14.35 4.29
CA VAL A 62 19.63 13.19 4.31
C VAL A 62 20.54 11.97 4.25
N TYR A 63 20.71 11.29 5.38
CA TYR A 63 21.52 10.08 5.50
C TYR A 63 21.20 9.13 4.33
N ALA A 64 22.18 8.95 3.43
CA ALA A 64 22.01 8.06 2.29
C ALA A 64 21.92 6.62 2.80
N ILE A 65 20.71 6.08 2.87
CA ILE A 65 20.51 4.72 3.38
C ILE A 65 21.07 3.72 2.37
N PRO A 66 21.97 2.81 2.79
CA PRO A 66 22.56 1.83 1.90
C PRO A 66 21.48 0.90 1.35
N THR A 67 21.71 0.40 0.15
CA THR A 67 20.87 -0.63 -0.48
C THR A 67 21.76 -1.82 -0.82
N PRO A 68 21.52 -3.02 -0.25
CA PRO A 68 20.51 -3.31 0.79
C PRO A 68 20.81 -2.59 2.11
N ILE A 69 19.78 -2.43 2.95
CA ILE A 69 19.98 -1.97 4.33
C ILE A 69 20.88 -2.99 5.04
N LYS A 70 21.94 -2.52 5.69
CA LYS A 70 22.92 -3.36 6.40
C LYS A 70 22.70 -3.24 7.90
N LEU A 71 22.88 -4.35 8.62
CA LEU A 71 22.90 -4.38 10.09
C LEU A 71 21.62 -3.80 10.74
N SER A 72 20.46 -4.11 10.16
CA SER A 72 19.14 -3.69 10.64
C SER A 72 18.21 -4.91 10.76
N PRO A 73 17.23 -4.91 11.69
CA PRO A 73 16.20 -5.96 11.76
C PRO A 73 15.43 -6.16 10.45
N VAL A 74 15.42 -5.13 9.60
CA VAL A 74 14.75 -5.15 8.29
C VAL A 74 15.70 -5.30 7.11
N ALA A 75 16.93 -5.75 7.36
CA ALA A 75 17.89 -6.03 6.29
C ALA A 75 17.31 -7.03 5.28
N ALA A 76 17.66 -6.84 4.00
CA ALA A 76 17.28 -7.79 2.97
C ALA A 76 17.78 -9.20 3.31
N LEU A 77 16.91 -10.20 3.12
CA LEU A 77 17.16 -11.58 3.50
C LEU A 77 17.86 -12.38 2.38
N GLY A 78 18.44 -13.51 2.76
CA GLY A 78 19.22 -14.36 1.86
C GLY A 78 18.48 -14.79 0.58
N PHE A 79 17.19 -15.10 0.69
CA PHE A 79 16.38 -15.49 -0.47
C PHE A 79 16.17 -14.33 -1.46
N GLN A 80 16.08 -13.08 -0.99
CA GLN A 80 15.98 -11.91 -1.87
C GLN A 80 17.30 -11.70 -2.62
N LEU A 81 18.42 -11.91 -1.93
CA LEU A 81 19.75 -11.81 -2.53
C LEU A 81 20.01 -12.94 -3.53
N GLU A 82 19.52 -14.14 -3.27
CA GLU A 82 19.58 -15.27 -4.20
C GLU A 82 18.75 -15.04 -5.46
N GLU A 83 17.53 -14.52 -5.31
CA GLU A 83 16.69 -14.12 -6.43
C GLU A 83 17.37 -13.02 -7.24
N ALA A 84 17.92 -12.00 -6.58
CA ALA A 84 18.65 -10.93 -7.27
C ALA A 84 19.85 -11.44 -8.07
N ARG A 85 20.61 -12.41 -7.54
CA ARG A 85 21.70 -13.08 -8.25
C ARG A 85 21.20 -13.86 -9.46
N SER A 86 20.11 -14.62 -9.29
CA SER A 86 19.49 -15.40 -10.36
C SER A 86 19.02 -14.50 -11.50
N THR A 87 18.31 -13.41 -11.17
CA THR A 87 17.88 -12.42 -12.16
C THR A 87 19.06 -11.71 -12.84
N ALA A 88 20.11 -11.38 -12.10
CA ALA A 88 21.30 -10.74 -12.67
C ALA A 88 22.06 -11.67 -13.64
N ALA A 89 22.06 -12.98 -13.39
CA ALA A 89 22.64 -13.97 -14.30
C ALA A 89 21.82 -14.11 -15.58
N GLU A 90 20.49 -14.06 -15.49
CA GLU A 90 19.60 -14.14 -16.66
C GLU A 90 19.61 -12.86 -17.49
N PHE A 91 19.69 -11.69 -16.83
CA PHE A 91 19.70 -10.37 -17.44
C PHE A 91 20.99 -9.61 -17.07
N PRO A 92 22.15 -9.97 -17.64
CA PRO A 92 23.41 -9.29 -17.31
C PRO A 92 23.38 -7.81 -17.69
N LEU A 93 24.10 -6.97 -16.94
CA LEU A 93 24.28 -5.55 -17.26
C LEU A 93 25.29 -5.41 -18.39
N ARG A 94 24.89 -4.78 -19.49
CA ARG A 94 25.85 -4.24 -20.47
C ARG A 94 26.21 -2.81 -20.05
N HIS A 95 27.44 -2.35 -20.31
CA HIS A 95 27.87 -1.00 -19.93
C HIS A 95 26.97 0.11 -20.51
N SER A 96 26.39 -0.12 -21.70
CA SER A 96 25.42 0.81 -22.31
C SER A 96 24.06 0.88 -21.59
N GLU A 97 23.82 -0.01 -20.62
CA GLU A 97 22.57 -0.12 -19.87
C GLU A 97 22.70 0.37 -18.42
N GLU A 98 23.90 0.82 -18.03
CA GLU A 98 24.18 1.45 -16.73
C GLU A 98 23.46 2.80 -16.64
N GLY A 99 22.20 2.76 -16.19
CA GLY A 99 21.33 3.93 -16.13
C GLY A 99 19.91 3.67 -16.65
N LEU A 100 19.69 2.54 -17.33
CA LEU A 100 18.33 2.14 -17.70
C LEU A 100 17.50 1.86 -16.45
N ARG A 101 16.36 2.54 -16.38
CA ARG A 101 15.33 2.25 -15.37
C ARG A 101 14.75 0.86 -15.64
N GLY A 102 14.31 0.19 -14.58
CA GLY A 102 13.58 -1.07 -14.70
C GLY A 102 14.28 -2.30 -14.14
N ARG A 103 15.43 -2.13 -13.49
CA ARG A 103 16.06 -3.16 -12.66
C ARG A 103 15.89 -2.81 -11.19
N TYR A 104 15.72 -3.83 -10.35
CA TYR A 104 15.52 -3.66 -8.92
C TYR A 104 16.51 -4.52 -8.13
N THR A 105 16.97 -3.99 -7.01
CA THR A 105 17.87 -4.65 -6.05
C THR A 105 17.17 -4.78 -4.70
N PRO A 106 17.38 -5.87 -3.95
CA PRO A 106 16.83 -6.01 -2.61
C PRO A 106 17.23 -4.82 -1.73
N HIS A 107 16.24 -4.24 -1.04
CA HIS A 107 16.47 -3.12 -0.15
C HIS A 107 16.24 -3.53 1.30
N ALA A 108 15.04 -4.01 1.62
CA ALA A 108 14.62 -4.36 2.96
C ALA A 108 13.59 -5.52 2.98
N TYR A 109 13.36 -6.04 4.17
CA TYR A 109 12.33 -7.03 4.47
C TYR A 109 11.66 -6.71 5.80
N ILE A 110 10.33 -6.61 5.83
CA ILE A 110 9.57 -6.40 7.08
C ILE A 110 8.68 -7.62 7.29
N GLY A 111 8.93 -8.39 8.36
CA GLY A 111 8.23 -9.64 8.64
C GLY A 111 7.81 -9.78 10.10
N ALA A 112 7.74 -11.03 10.57
CA ALA A 112 7.42 -11.38 11.94
C ALA A 112 8.30 -10.63 12.98
N PRO A 113 7.77 -10.36 14.19
CA PRO A 113 6.43 -10.74 14.66
C PRO A 113 5.32 -9.81 14.15
N HIS A 114 5.66 -8.69 13.52
CA HIS A 114 4.70 -7.61 13.27
C HIS A 114 3.89 -7.78 11.98
N VAL A 115 4.42 -8.53 11.01
CA VAL A 115 3.78 -8.72 9.70
C VAL A 115 3.58 -10.20 9.43
N GLY A 116 2.31 -10.60 9.25
CA GLY A 116 1.90 -11.94 8.84
C GLY A 116 1.40 -11.95 7.40
N VAL A 117 0.17 -12.45 7.20
CA VAL A 117 -0.51 -12.35 5.90
C VAL A 117 -0.96 -10.91 5.69
N VAL A 118 -0.52 -10.27 4.62
CA VAL A 118 -0.87 -8.87 4.33
C VAL A 118 -2.13 -8.82 3.46
N ARG A 119 -3.12 -8.04 3.92
CA ARG A 119 -4.39 -7.82 3.22
C ARG A 119 -4.28 -6.66 2.23
N MET A 120 -3.68 -5.57 2.67
CA MET A 120 -3.47 -4.34 1.90
C MET A 120 -2.23 -3.64 2.43
N PHE A 121 -1.49 -2.98 1.55
CA PHE A 121 -0.36 -2.15 1.96
C PHE A 121 -0.10 -1.06 0.92
N ARG A 122 0.54 0.01 1.38
CA ARG A 122 0.97 1.12 0.56
C ARG A 122 2.34 1.58 1.04
N LEU A 123 3.28 1.72 0.10
CA LEU A 123 4.61 2.24 0.37
C LEU A 123 4.73 3.67 -0.16
N ARG A 124 5.05 4.61 0.72
CA ARG A 124 5.54 5.95 0.40
C ARG A 124 6.83 6.15 1.19
N PHE A 125 7.96 5.82 0.58
CA PHE A 125 9.22 5.72 1.31
C PHE A 125 9.53 7.02 2.07
N PRO A 126 9.91 6.95 3.36
CA PRO A 126 10.28 5.75 4.12
C PRO A 126 9.12 5.02 4.81
N VAL A 127 7.87 5.47 4.67
CA VAL A 127 6.73 4.91 5.40
C VAL A 127 6.04 3.80 4.62
N LEU A 128 5.94 2.64 5.26
CA LEU A 128 5.08 1.54 4.83
C LEU A 128 3.85 1.52 5.73
N VAL A 129 2.66 1.61 5.12
CA VAL A 129 1.39 1.40 5.81
C VAL A 129 0.83 0.07 5.37
N LEU A 130 0.40 -0.76 6.31
CA LEU A 130 -0.20 -2.05 5.99
C LEU A 130 -1.30 -2.46 6.96
N MET A 131 -2.14 -3.37 6.48
CA MET A 131 -3.12 -4.11 7.28
C MET A 131 -2.77 -5.60 7.23
N SER A 132 -2.58 -6.18 8.41
CA SER A 132 -2.25 -7.60 8.59
C SER A 132 -3.52 -8.39 8.87
N SER A 133 -3.61 -9.63 8.38
CA SER A 133 -4.69 -10.57 8.74
C SER A 133 -4.64 -11.02 10.21
N GLN A 134 -3.57 -10.68 10.94
CA GLN A 134 -3.46 -10.97 12.37
C GLN A 134 -3.93 -9.80 13.23
N ASP A 135 -4.03 -8.61 12.62
CA ASP A 135 -4.39 -7.35 13.28
C ASP A 135 -5.38 -6.61 12.39
N ASP A 136 -6.55 -7.23 12.24
CA ASP A 136 -7.50 -6.88 11.20
C ASP A 136 -8.27 -5.56 11.46
N ASP A 137 -8.15 -5.00 12.67
CA ASP A 137 -8.80 -3.75 13.07
C ASP A 137 -7.88 -2.53 13.06
N ALA A 138 -6.62 -2.70 12.63
CA ALA A 138 -5.63 -1.64 12.71
C ALA A 138 -4.81 -1.43 11.43
N LEU A 139 -4.38 -0.19 11.25
CA LEU A 139 -3.27 0.16 10.37
C LEU A 139 -1.97 0.11 11.16
N LEU A 140 -0.97 -0.53 10.58
CA LEU A 140 0.40 -0.53 11.09
C LEU A 140 1.25 0.35 10.19
N LEU A 141 1.90 1.35 10.78
CA LEU A 141 2.80 2.27 10.11
C LEU A 141 4.23 1.92 10.50
N PHE A 142 5.04 1.55 9.53
CA PHE A 142 6.45 1.22 9.74
C PHE A 142 7.35 2.24 9.05
N ASP A 143 8.47 2.53 9.70
CA ASP A 143 9.62 3.12 9.04
C ASP A 143 10.44 1.99 8.39
N VAL A 144 10.58 2.04 7.06
CA VAL A 144 11.32 1.03 6.28
C VAL A 144 12.82 1.08 6.54
N ARG A 145 13.34 2.20 7.04
CA ARG A 145 14.78 2.45 7.21
C ARG A 145 15.38 1.58 8.31
N ASP A 146 14.63 1.38 9.39
CA ASP A 146 15.04 0.64 10.58
C ASP A 146 14.04 -0.44 11.01
N GLY A 147 12.84 -0.44 10.44
CA GLY A 147 11.76 -1.36 10.77
C GLY A 147 10.93 -0.96 11.97
N ALA A 148 11.11 0.25 12.49
CA ALA A 148 10.36 0.71 13.65
C ALA A 148 8.87 0.79 13.33
N LEU A 149 8.03 0.21 14.20
CA LEU A 149 6.60 0.48 14.20
C LEU A 149 6.40 1.90 14.74
N LEU A 150 6.06 2.84 13.85
CA LEU A 150 5.83 4.24 14.17
C LEU A 150 4.49 4.42 14.88
N GLN A 151 3.45 3.74 14.39
CA GLN A 151 2.09 3.90 14.91
C GLN A 151 1.25 2.66 14.61
N ARG A 152 0.42 2.28 15.57
CA ARG A 152 -0.72 1.38 15.39
C ARG A 152 -2.00 2.19 15.53
N ILE A 153 -2.83 2.21 14.49
CA ILE A 153 -4.08 2.99 14.46
C ILE A 153 -5.23 2.01 14.44
N SER A 154 -5.89 1.80 15.59
CA SER A 154 -7.08 0.96 15.67
C SER A 154 -8.32 1.74 15.23
N PHE A 155 -9.15 1.10 14.41
CA PHE A 155 -10.43 1.63 13.96
C PHE A 155 -11.57 1.42 14.98
N LEU A 156 -11.33 0.63 16.03
CA LEU A 156 -12.32 0.37 17.08
C LEU A 156 -12.35 1.48 18.15
N ASP A 157 -11.34 2.36 18.18
CA ASP A 157 -11.30 3.50 19.09
C ASP A 157 -12.23 4.62 18.60
N THR A 158 -13.52 4.45 18.85
CA THR A 158 -14.59 5.37 18.41
C THR A 158 -14.48 6.75 19.01
N ASP A 159 -13.80 6.90 20.16
CA ASP A 159 -13.66 8.18 20.86
C ASP A 159 -12.80 9.18 20.07
N ARG A 160 -12.08 8.70 19.05
CA ARG A 160 -11.26 9.51 18.15
C ARG A 160 -11.95 9.87 16.85
N ILE A 161 -13.11 9.30 16.56
CA ILE A 161 -13.80 9.44 15.28
C ILE A 161 -14.56 10.77 15.21
N VAL A 162 -14.41 11.49 14.11
CA VAL A 162 -15.09 12.74 13.80
C VAL A 162 -15.75 12.63 12.42
N GLY A 163 -16.95 13.22 12.25
CA GLY A 163 -17.66 13.29 10.97
C GLY A 163 -18.51 12.06 10.63
N ALA A 164 -18.47 11.01 11.46
CA ALA A 164 -19.28 9.83 11.25
C ALA A 164 -20.78 10.08 11.56
N PRO A 165 -21.71 9.48 10.78
CA PRO A 165 -23.15 9.60 11.05
C PRO A 165 -23.54 8.89 12.35
N PRO A 166 -24.71 9.24 12.94
CA PRO A 166 -25.22 8.55 14.13
C PRO A 166 -25.36 7.05 13.87
N ASN A 167 -24.80 6.22 14.76
CA ASN A 167 -24.72 4.74 14.62
C ASN A 167 -23.74 4.23 13.54
N PHE A 168 -22.83 5.07 13.05
CA PHE A 168 -21.73 4.56 12.26
C PHE A 168 -20.91 3.57 13.08
N ALA A 169 -20.76 2.38 12.55
CA ALA A 169 -19.77 1.41 12.97
C ALA A 169 -19.04 0.98 11.71
N LEU A 170 -17.71 0.93 11.76
CA LEU A 170 -17.00 0.12 10.77
C LEU A 170 -17.52 -1.30 10.93
N ALA A 171 -18.02 -1.87 9.83
CA ALA A 171 -18.59 -3.21 9.81
C ALA A 171 -17.64 -4.21 10.50
N SER A 172 -18.22 -5.26 11.10
CA SER A 172 -17.45 -6.34 11.69
C SER A 172 -16.33 -6.76 10.73
N ILE A 173 -15.16 -6.92 11.28
CA ILE A 173 -13.87 -7.03 10.59
C ILE A 173 -13.82 -8.15 9.53
N LEU A 174 -14.66 -9.18 9.66
CA LEU A 174 -14.85 -10.24 8.66
C LEU A 174 -15.55 -9.77 7.38
N GLU A 175 -16.28 -8.66 7.43
CA GLU A 175 -16.98 -8.00 6.34
C GLU A 175 -16.25 -6.74 5.85
N CYS A 176 -15.24 -6.30 6.60
CA CYS A 176 -14.50 -5.07 6.32
C CYS A 176 -13.54 -5.29 5.15
N VAL A 177 -14.06 -5.18 3.93
CA VAL A 177 -13.28 -5.18 2.69
C VAL A 177 -12.60 -3.82 2.57
N VAL A 178 -11.28 -3.79 2.56
CA VAL A 178 -10.53 -2.58 2.22
C VAL A 178 -10.42 -2.52 0.72
N MET A 179 -10.94 -1.46 0.12
CA MET A 179 -10.94 -1.24 -1.33
C MET A 179 -9.64 -0.58 -1.78
N ASP A 180 -9.15 0.39 -1.02
CA ASP A 180 -7.92 1.12 -1.33
C ASP A 180 -7.23 1.66 -0.07
N LEU A 181 -5.93 1.92 -0.17
CA LEU A 181 -5.10 2.53 0.86
C LEU A 181 -4.13 3.51 0.19
N ASP A 182 -4.20 4.79 0.58
CA ASP A 182 -3.26 5.80 0.10
C ASP A 182 -2.58 6.54 1.26
N VAL A 183 -1.36 6.99 0.98
CA VAL A 183 -0.47 7.62 1.95
C VAL A 183 0.10 8.88 1.33
N THR A 184 -0.14 10.00 1.98
CA THR A 184 0.41 11.32 1.63
C THR A 184 1.36 11.79 2.71
N GLU A 185 1.96 12.98 2.55
CA GLU A 185 2.75 13.59 3.63
C GLU A 185 1.92 13.94 4.86
N SER A 186 0.64 14.27 4.67
CA SER A 186 -0.20 14.85 5.74
C SER A 186 -1.24 13.89 6.29
N TYR A 187 -1.62 12.85 5.54
CA TYR A 187 -2.66 11.92 5.95
C TYR A 187 -2.50 10.54 5.30
N ILE A 188 -3.15 9.56 5.92
CA ILE A 188 -3.42 8.24 5.37
C ILE A 188 -4.92 8.17 5.10
N SER A 189 -5.31 7.68 3.93
CA SER A 189 -6.71 7.44 3.59
C SER A 189 -6.96 5.97 3.35
N VAL A 190 -7.98 5.43 4.00
CA VAL A 190 -8.43 4.05 3.84
C VAL A 190 -9.83 4.07 3.27
N CYS A 191 -9.99 3.44 2.12
CA CYS A 191 -11.26 3.36 1.42
C CYS A 191 -11.94 2.03 1.73
N PHE A 192 -13.12 2.11 2.32
CA PHE A 192 -14.05 1.00 2.52
C PHE A 192 -15.22 1.15 1.52
N PRO A 193 -16.03 0.10 1.29
CA PRO A 193 -17.17 0.16 0.40
C PRO A 193 -18.19 1.26 0.72
N SER A 194 -18.29 1.68 1.98
CA SER A 194 -19.29 2.62 2.48
C SER A 194 -18.72 3.84 3.20
N ALA A 195 -17.39 3.93 3.32
CA ALA A 195 -16.74 5.00 4.05
C ALA A 195 -15.30 5.22 3.60
N ILE A 196 -14.84 6.46 3.74
CA ILE A 196 -13.43 6.81 3.65
C ILE A 196 -12.98 7.24 5.05
N VAL A 197 -11.93 6.60 5.56
CA VAL A 197 -11.31 6.93 6.84
C VAL A 197 -10.01 7.68 6.57
N ILE A 198 -9.91 8.90 7.08
CA ILE A 198 -8.75 9.78 6.92
C ILE A 198 -8.08 9.91 8.29
N VAL A 199 -6.83 9.50 8.36
CA VAL A 199 -6.01 9.59 9.56
C VAL A 199 -4.89 10.60 9.32
N PRO A 200 -4.87 11.73 10.06
CA PRO A 200 -3.76 12.67 9.99
C PRO A 200 -2.44 11.99 10.35
N ARG A 201 -1.38 12.26 9.60
CA ARG A 201 -0.02 11.86 9.98
C ARG A 201 0.52 12.91 10.95
N CYS A 202 0.79 12.53 12.18
CA CYS A 202 1.59 13.37 13.07
C CYS A 202 3.02 13.44 12.52
N GLU A 203 3.59 14.65 12.44
CA GLU A 203 5.02 14.82 12.14
C GLU A 203 5.85 13.96 13.08
N GLU A 204 6.92 13.34 12.55
CA GLU A 204 7.79 12.35 13.22
C GLU A 204 7.91 12.59 14.73
N VAL A 205 7.10 11.86 15.52
CA VAL A 205 7.30 11.79 16.97
C VAL A 205 8.60 11.01 17.15
N LYS A 206 9.62 11.68 17.66
CA LYS A 206 10.91 11.04 17.94
C LYS A 206 10.67 9.84 18.84
N PRO A 207 11.28 8.67 18.54
CA PRO A 207 11.17 7.50 19.39
C PRO A 207 11.68 7.86 20.80
N GLY A 208 10.83 7.64 21.81
CA GLY A 208 11.14 7.94 23.22
C GLY A 208 10.45 9.17 23.82
N THR A 209 9.62 9.88 23.04
CA THR A 209 8.69 10.89 23.58
C THR A 209 7.30 10.28 23.62
N GLU A 210 6.89 9.74 24.77
CA GLU A 210 5.48 9.49 25.09
C GLU A 210 4.79 10.85 25.22
N ASP A 211 4.48 11.49 24.10
CA ASP A 211 3.51 12.58 24.08
C ASP A 211 2.12 11.98 23.84
N ASP A 212 1.61 11.31 24.89
CA ASP A 212 0.29 10.69 24.98
C ASP A 212 -0.88 11.69 24.80
N SER A 213 -0.59 12.98 24.53
CA SER A 213 -1.56 14.07 24.61
C SER A 213 -2.09 14.59 23.27
N LYS A 214 -1.61 14.12 22.10
CA LYS A 214 -2.25 14.44 20.82
C LYS A 214 -3.08 13.26 20.35
N THR A 215 -4.29 13.17 20.88
CA THR A 215 -5.33 12.23 20.42
C THR A 215 -5.53 12.44 18.92
N THR A 216 -4.99 11.55 18.10
CA THR A 216 -5.11 11.63 16.64
C THR A 216 -6.57 11.48 16.28
N ARG A 217 -7.22 12.57 15.85
CA ARG A 217 -8.62 12.53 15.42
C ARG A 217 -8.71 11.88 14.06
N ILE A 218 -9.59 10.89 13.93
CA ILE A 218 -9.84 10.13 12.71
C ILE A 218 -11.08 10.72 12.06
N LEU A 219 -10.95 11.25 10.83
CA LEU A 219 -12.11 11.74 10.08
C LEU A 219 -12.73 10.58 9.30
N VAL A 220 -14.03 10.39 9.44
CA VAL A 220 -14.80 9.40 8.69
C VAL A 220 -15.78 10.13 7.78
N LEU A 221 -15.69 9.82 6.49
CA LEU A 221 -16.64 10.25 5.47
C LEU A 221 -17.43 9.02 5.04
N ALA A 222 -18.60 8.82 5.65
CA ALA A 222 -19.46 7.67 5.36
C ALA A 222 -20.66 8.07 4.51
N GLU A 223 -21.18 7.13 3.73
CA GLU A 223 -22.47 7.31 3.07
C GLU A 223 -23.62 7.23 4.10
N ASP A 224 -24.60 8.13 4.00
CA ASP A 224 -25.80 8.11 4.86
C ASP A 224 -26.64 6.82 4.69
N ARG A 225 -26.53 6.15 3.53
CA ARG A 225 -27.27 4.93 3.16
C ARG A 225 -26.42 4.00 2.30
N PRO A 226 -25.53 3.19 2.92
CA PRO A 226 -24.66 2.31 2.17
C PRO A 226 -25.47 1.28 1.34
N PRO A 227 -25.03 0.95 0.12
CA PRO A 227 -25.76 0.08 -0.80
C PRO A 227 -26.07 -1.32 -0.23
N GLN A 228 -25.33 -1.77 0.79
CA GLN A 228 -25.53 -3.05 1.47
C GLN A 228 -26.88 -3.14 2.20
N LEU A 229 -27.47 -2.00 2.64
CA LEU A 229 -28.82 -1.97 3.22
C LEU A 229 -29.94 -2.33 2.22
N TYR A 230 -29.66 -2.31 0.91
CA TYR A 230 -30.61 -2.72 -0.12
C TYR A 230 -30.56 -4.23 -0.43
N GLN A 231 -29.61 -5.00 0.12
CA GLN A 231 -29.47 -6.42 -0.17
C GLN A 231 -30.46 -7.32 0.60
N ALA A 232 -31.14 -6.81 1.62
CA ALA A 232 -32.15 -7.57 2.37
C ALA A 232 -33.56 -7.60 1.73
N GLY A 233 -33.75 -7.06 0.52
CA GLY A 233 -35.09 -7.04 -0.08
C GLY A 233 -35.21 -6.91 -1.60
N TRP A 234 -34.11 -6.90 -2.37
CA TRP A 234 -34.17 -6.62 -3.81
C TRP A 234 -33.91 -7.84 -4.67
N ASN A 235 -35.00 -8.49 -5.08
CA ASN A 235 -35.04 -9.47 -6.16
C ASN A 235 -34.68 -8.78 -7.49
N TRP A 236 -33.48 -9.06 -8.01
CA TRP A 236 -32.88 -8.40 -9.19
C TRP A 236 -33.63 -8.59 -10.53
N GLY A 237 -34.75 -9.31 -10.58
CA GLY A 237 -35.48 -9.61 -11.82
C GLY A 237 -36.45 -8.53 -12.32
N ASN A 238 -36.99 -7.66 -11.45
CA ASN A 238 -38.18 -6.87 -11.80
C ASN A 238 -37.95 -5.38 -12.08
N HIS A 239 -36.79 -4.81 -11.72
CA HIS A 239 -36.57 -3.35 -11.84
C HIS A 239 -35.89 -2.88 -13.12
N LEU A 240 -35.12 -3.73 -13.83
CA LEU A 240 -34.60 -3.37 -15.16
C LEU A 240 -35.74 -3.21 -16.18
N ALA A 241 -36.80 -4.03 -16.09
CA ALA A 241 -37.99 -3.89 -16.93
C ALA A 241 -38.89 -2.70 -16.55
N SER A 242 -38.76 -2.18 -15.32
CA SER A 242 -39.50 -1.00 -14.85
C SER A 242 -38.79 0.31 -15.22
N ALA A 243 -37.46 0.35 -15.08
CA ALA A 243 -36.64 1.51 -15.45
C ALA A 243 -36.66 1.78 -16.97
N VAL A 244 -36.62 0.72 -17.80
CA VAL A 244 -36.71 0.87 -19.27
C VAL A 244 -38.12 1.30 -19.71
N ARG A 245 -39.18 0.84 -19.04
CA ARG A 245 -40.56 1.27 -19.32
C ARG A 245 -40.84 2.70 -18.82
N GLY A 246 -40.19 3.14 -17.74
CA GLY A 246 -40.27 4.52 -17.25
C GLY A 246 -39.53 5.52 -18.13
N TRP A 247 -38.46 5.10 -18.80
CA TRP A 247 -37.68 5.97 -19.69
C TRP A 247 -38.37 6.23 -21.04
N HIS A 248 -39.07 5.23 -21.60
CA HIS A 248 -39.83 5.43 -22.84
C HIS A 248 -41.11 6.27 -22.65
N ARG A 249 -41.77 6.20 -21.49
CA ARG A 249 -43.02 6.95 -21.25
C ARG A 249 -42.81 8.45 -21.00
N ARG A 250 -41.58 8.90 -20.71
CA ARG A 250 -41.25 10.33 -20.53
C ARG A 250 -40.79 11.05 -21.80
N ARG A 251 -40.59 10.36 -22.91
CA ARG A 251 -40.28 11.02 -24.20
C ARG A 251 -41.53 11.41 -25.01
N ASP A 252 -42.69 10.83 -24.72
CA ASP A 252 -43.92 11.10 -25.48
C ASP A 252 -44.80 12.22 -24.87
N ILE A 253 -44.39 12.85 -23.77
CA ILE A 253 -45.18 13.91 -23.10
C ILE A 253 -44.55 15.30 -23.25
N SER A 254 -43.43 15.44 -23.97
CA SER A 254 -42.79 16.74 -24.22
C SER A 254 -42.95 17.28 -25.64
N GLN A 255 -43.92 16.77 -26.42
CA GLN A 255 -44.40 17.41 -27.65
C GLN A 255 -45.92 17.30 -27.72
N GLY A 256 -46.61 18.36 -27.28
CA GLY A 256 -48.06 18.49 -27.27
C GLY A 256 -48.47 19.71 -26.48
#